data_AF-A0AAD4EZZ8-F1
#
_entry.id   AF-A0AAD4EZZ8-F1
#
_cell.length_a   1.000
_cell.length_b   1.000
_cell.length_c   1.000
_cell.angle_alpha   90.00
_cell.angle_beta   90.00
_cell.angle_gamma   90.00
#
_symmetry.space_group_name_H-M   'P 1'
#
loop_
_entity.id
_entity.type
_entity.pdbx_description
1 polymer ?
#
loop_
_entity_poly.entity_id
_entity_poly.type
_entity_poly.pdbx_seq_one_letter_code
_entity_poly.pdbx_strand_id
1 'polypeptide(L)'
;MAAPASPPLDAGLTRAQKARLHEVADLMLQIYQLLARARYISASWIQPGPHDLTAQLPLYHSLGLDPRIIYLYSILPYLAPERAAATQTTFFNSSPFVDFRKEEDVREAHDFVFRETDPRSAMRPWTTALSGIGLDARLVVYEARRHVVFFVDNNSGENTDFVLDGVTFEWSEEKGECVPFEAAWNGERGRLPKIEVVDKEAWDREKGFYDLEEDDDEDYDEEDEGEDENEEEEEDDDQGAHWDDIPARLAGHVLRDMLGWFRDLVIVPGCTEWDDNWSEGQTVDNLPLWEWRELRSDLRREQRNVAEERGELEVAEPSARPLIEERMRQAEESVAILQQACAACQADGNLSPTAMAAEIAREVESLTRELEECENRLAAPGDWMPQLPEGAAQARDLAQQVVDELTRRADRLRKAIAWELEWPAGGNGVQEESGAN
;
A
#
# COMPACT_ATOMS: atom_id res chain seq x y z
N MET A 1 -33.70 -22.74 26.17
CA MET A 1 -34.38 -21.98 25.11
C MET A 1 -33.34 -21.69 24.05
N ALA A 2 -33.54 -22.13 22.82
CA ALA A 2 -32.62 -21.80 21.72
C ALA A 2 -32.76 -20.30 21.43
N ALA A 3 -31.65 -19.58 21.32
CA ALA A 3 -31.66 -18.21 20.87
C ALA A 3 -32.29 -18.15 19.46
N PRO A 4 -33.11 -17.12 19.15
CA PRO A 4 -33.63 -16.96 17.79
C PRO A 4 -32.45 -16.89 16.80
N ALA A 5 -32.57 -17.59 15.67
CA ALA A 5 -31.58 -17.51 14.62
C ALA A 5 -31.49 -16.06 14.14
N SER A 6 -30.28 -15.50 14.11
CA SER A 6 -30.04 -14.16 13.59
C SER A 6 -30.60 -14.05 12.16
N PRO A 7 -31.25 -12.93 11.81
CA PRO A 7 -31.74 -12.74 10.45
C PRO A 7 -30.58 -12.85 9.44
N PRO A 8 -30.85 -13.30 8.20
CA PRO A 8 -29.84 -13.30 7.14
C PRO A 8 -29.18 -11.92 7.00
N LEU A 9 -27.86 -11.86 6.79
CA LEU A 9 -27.12 -10.60 6.63
C LEU A 9 -27.61 -9.74 5.46
N ASP A 10 -28.36 -10.35 4.54
CA ASP A 10 -28.90 -9.73 3.34
C ASP A 10 -30.39 -9.35 3.48
N ALA A 11 -30.96 -9.51 4.68
CA ALA A 11 -32.32 -9.11 5.00
C ALA A 11 -32.44 -7.58 4.94
N GLY A 12 -33.40 -7.09 4.14
CA GLY A 12 -33.62 -5.66 3.92
C GLY A 12 -32.89 -5.05 2.71
N LEU A 13 -31.96 -5.78 2.08
CA LEU A 13 -31.31 -5.31 0.85
C LEU A 13 -32.12 -5.68 -0.40
N THR A 14 -32.33 -4.69 -1.27
CA THR A 14 -32.94 -4.92 -2.59
C THR A 14 -32.02 -5.70 -3.51
N ARG A 15 -32.58 -6.35 -4.53
CA ARG A 15 -31.79 -7.06 -5.56
C ARG A 15 -30.77 -6.15 -6.25
N ALA A 16 -31.13 -4.89 -6.50
CA ALA A 16 -30.24 -3.92 -7.12
C ALA A 16 -29.06 -3.55 -6.21
N GLN A 17 -29.31 -3.33 -4.91
CA GLN A 17 -28.23 -3.10 -3.94
C GLN A 17 -27.29 -4.31 -3.87
N LYS A 18 -27.83 -5.54 -3.78
CA LYS A 18 -27.01 -6.75 -3.79
C LYS A 18 -26.16 -6.87 -5.04
N ALA A 19 -26.72 -6.58 -6.22
CA ALA A 19 -25.99 -6.63 -7.49
C ALA A 19 -24.80 -5.65 -7.51
N ARG A 20 -24.99 -4.42 -7.01
CA ARG A 20 -23.91 -3.42 -6.89
C ARG A 20 -22.79 -3.87 -5.95
N LEU A 21 -23.15 -4.46 -4.80
CA LEU A 21 -22.16 -4.94 -3.82
C LEU A 21 -21.41 -6.17 -4.35
N HIS A 22 -22.09 -7.06 -5.06
CA HIS A 22 -21.46 -8.17 -5.78
C HIS A 22 -20.52 -7.68 -6.89
N GLU A 23 -20.87 -6.62 -7.64
CA GLU A 23 -19.96 -6.03 -8.63
C GLU A 23 -18.63 -5.59 -7.98
N VAL A 24 -18.69 -4.93 -6.82
CA VAL A 24 -17.49 -4.54 -6.06
C VAL A 24 -16.68 -5.77 -5.64
N ALA A 25 -17.34 -6.76 -5.03
CA ALA A 25 -16.66 -7.97 -4.54
C ALA A 25 -16.03 -8.79 -5.67
N ASP A 26 -16.74 -8.94 -6.80
CA ASP A 26 -16.27 -9.67 -7.98
C ASP A 26 -15.08 -8.96 -8.64
N LEU A 27 -15.08 -7.62 -8.70
CA LEU A 27 -13.97 -6.84 -9.23
C LEU A 27 -12.75 -6.89 -8.29
N MET A 28 -12.95 -6.77 -6.98
CA MET A 28 -11.88 -6.96 -5.99
C MET A 28 -11.28 -8.37 -6.09
N LEU A 29 -12.10 -9.41 -6.28
CA LEU A 29 -11.63 -10.79 -6.44
C LEU A 29 -10.80 -10.94 -7.72
N GLN A 30 -11.24 -10.32 -8.82
CA GLN A 30 -10.47 -10.29 -10.06
C GLN A 30 -9.12 -9.58 -9.87
N ILE A 31 -9.07 -8.49 -9.09
CA ILE A 31 -7.81 -7.81 -8.78
C ILE A 31 -6.89 -8.79 -8.04
N TYR A 32 -7.35 -9.44 -6.98
CA TYR A 32 -6.52 -10.37 -6.20
C TYR A 32 -6.04 -11.54 -7.08
N GLN A 33 -6.90 -12.09 -7.94
CA GLN A 33 -6.52 -13.14 -8.88
C GLN A 33 -5.51 -12.65 -9.93
N LEU A 34 -5.59 -11.39 -10.37
CA LEU A 34 -4.58 -10.78 -11.22
C LEU A 34 -3.24 -10.68 -10.49
N LEU A 35 -3.23 -10.16 -9.26
CA LEU A 35 -2.04 -10.07 -8.43
C LEU A 35 -1.40 -11.45 -8.20
N ALA A 36 -2.23 -12.49 -8.01
CA ALA A 36 -1.75 -13.86 -7.87
C ALA A 36 -1.13 -14.43 -9.15
N ARG A 37 -1.73 -14.15 -10.31
CA ARG A 37 -1.17 -14.55 -11.62
C ARG A 37 0.15 -13.84 -11.90
N ALA A 38 0.24 -12.57 -11.51
CA ALA A 38 1.44 -11.75 -11.58
C ALA A 38 2.45 -12.07 -10.45
N ARG A 39 2.17 -13.07 -9.60
CA ARG A 39 3.04 -13.57 -8.52
C ARG A 39 3.32 -12.58 -7.37
N TYR A 40 2.58 -11.49 -7.25
CA TYR A 40 2.66 -10.60 -6.08
C TYR A 40 2.10 -11.25 -4.81
N ILE A 41 1.10 -12.11 -4.95
CA ILE A 41 0.54 -12.91 -3.86
C ILE A 41 0.40 -14.37 -4.29
N SER A 42 0.34 -15.30 -3.34
CA SER A 42 0.01 -16.69 -3.70
C SER A 42 -1.49 -16.83 -3.98
N ALA A 43 -1.84 -17.49 -5.09
CA ALA A 43 -3.24 -17.84 -5.38
C ALA A 43 -3.90 -18.66 -4.26
N SER A 44 -3.10 -19.45 -3.52
CA SER A 44 -3.57 -20.25 -2.39
C SER A 44 -3.96 -19.44 -1.15
N TRP A 45 -3.58 -18.16 -1.09
CA TRP A 45 -3.91 -17.28 0.03
C TRP A 45 -5.28 -16.61 -0.13
N ILE A 46 -5.82 -16.56 -1.35
CA ILE A 46 -7.09 -15.90 -1.64
C ILE A 46 -8.24 -16.75 -1.08
N GLN A 47 -9.05 -16.13 -0.24
CA GLN A 47 -10.25 -16.71 0.36
C GLN A 47 -11.47 -15.96 -0.20
N PRO A 48 -12.14 -16.50 -1.23
CA PRO A 48 -13.36 -15.89 -1.76
C PRO A 48 -14.50 -16.00 -0.73
N GLY A 49 -15.42 -15.04 -0.75
CA GLY A 49 -16.64 -15.12 0.04
C GLY A 49 -17.63 -16.18 -0.47
N PRO A 50 -18.75 -16.40 0.23
CA PRO A 50 -19.17 -15.69 1.44
C PRO A 50 -18.46 -16.18 2.72
N HIS A 51 -18.32 -15.29 3.71
CA HIS A 51 -17.70 -15.54 5.01
C HIS A 51 -18.73 -15.48 6.14
N ASP A 52 -18.50 -16.26 7.20
CA ASP A 52 -19.29 -16.18 8.43
C ASP A 52 -18.76 -15.02 9.29
N LEU A 53 -19.62 -14.01 9.48
CA LEU A 53 -19.31 -12.81 10.26
C LEU A 53 -20.03 -12.77 11.62
N THR A 54 -20.64 -13.88 12.04
CA THR A 54 -21.48 -13.93 13.24
C THR A 54 -20.77 -13.40 14.48
N ALA A 55 -19.46 -13.66 14.61
CA ALA A 55 -18.66 -13.20 15.75
C ALA A 55 -18.43 -11.68 15.77
N GLN A 56 -18.44 -11.03 14.60
CA GLN A 56 -18.13 -9.62 14.42
C GLN A 56 -19.38 -8.73 14.39
N LEU A 57 -20.58 -9.30 14.23
CA LEU A 57 -21.84 -8.54 14.21
C LEU A 57 -22.03 -7.61 15.42
N PRO A 58 -21.71 -7.99 16.67
CA PRO A 58 -21.82 -7.07 17.80
C PRO A 58 -20.97 -5.81 17.61
N LEU A 59 -19.76 -5.94 17.08
CA LEU A 59 -18.90 -4.80 16.76
C LEU A 59 -19.53 -3.93 15.67
N TYR A 60 -19.94 -4.53 14.56
CA TYR A 60 -20.52 -3.78 13.43
C TYR A 60 -21.74 -2.98 13.83
N HIS A 61 -22.61 -3.56 14.66
CA HIS A 61 -23.78 -2.86 15.19
C HIS A 61 -23.38 -1.75 16.18
N SER A 62 -22.34 -1.95 16.99
CA SER A 62 -21.84 -0.91 17.91
C SER A 62 -21.23 0.29 17.18
N LEU A 63 -20.61 0.06 16.01
CA LEU A 63 -20.11 1.10 15.11
C LEU A 63 -21.21 1.71 14.21
N GLY A 64 -22.45 1.21 14.31
CA GLY A 64 -23.57 1.70 13.52
C GLY A 64 -23.50 1.37 12.02
N LEU A 65 -22.65 0.42 11.61
CA LEU A 65 -22.41 0.12 10.19
C LEU A 65 -23.70 -0.19 9.43
N ASP A 66 -23.81 0.39 8.24
CA ASP A 66 -24.95 0.19 7.36
C ASP A 66 -25.05 -1.30 6.93
N PRO A 67 -26.26 -1.89 6.85
CA PRO A 67 -26.44 -3.28 6.42
C PRO A 67 -25.79 -3.60 5.07
N ARG A 68 -25.64 -2.62 4.17
CA ARG A 68 -24.91 -2.76 2.90
C ARG A 68 -23.43 -3.03 3.10
N ILE A 69 -22.79 -2.35 4.06
CA ILE A 69 -21.37 -2.52 4.38
C ILE A 69 -21.16 -3.86 5.07
N ILE A 70 -22.01 -4.22 6.04
CA ILE A 70 -21.97 -5.53 6.72
C ILE A 70 -22.13 -6.67 5.70
N TYR A 71 -23.07 -6.54 4.77
CA TYR A 71 -23.25 -7.52 3.70
C TYR A 71 -22.04 -7.56 2.75
N LEU A 72 -21.45 -6.42 2.39
CA LEU A 72 -20.25 -6.37 1.56
C LEU A 72 -19.08 -7.12 2.22
N TYR A 73 -18.82 -6.90 3.50
CA TYR A 73 -17.79 -7.63 4.26
C TYR A 73 -18.00 -9.14 4.18
N SER A 74 -19.25 -9.61 4.10
CA SER A 74 -19.51 -11.04 4.01
C SER A 74 -19.08 -11.63 2.67
N ILE A 75 -19.00 -10.85 1.60
CA ILE A 75 -18.75 -11.35 0.23
C ILE A 75 -17.38 -10.95 -0.35
N LEU A 76 -16.67 -10.00 0.28
CA LEU A 76 -15.35 -9.58 -0.17
C LEU A 76 -14.33 -10.75 -0.17
N PRO A 77 -13.35 -10.74 -1.09
CA PRO A 77 -12.21 -11.64 -1.01
C PRO A 77 -11.24 -11.18 0.10
N TYR A 78 -10.67 -12.13 0.84
CA TYR A 78 -9.63 -11.87 1.85
C TYR A 78 -8.38 -12.68 1.59
N LEU A 79 -7.26 -12.30 2.23
CA LEU A 79 -6.05 -13.11 2.26
C LEU A 79 -5.93 -13.89 3.57
N ALA A 80 -5.37 -15.10 3.51
CA ALA A 80 -5.10 -15.91 4.70
C ALA A 80 -4.13 -15.19 5.66
N PRO A 81 -4.55 -14.83 6.90
CA PRO A 81 -3.79 -13.95 7.81
C PRO A 81 -2.39 -14.47 8.16
N GLU A 82 -2.28 -15.77 8.40
CA GLU A 82 -1.04 -16.44 8.83
C GLU A 82 0.09 -16.35 7.78
N ARG A 83 -0.25 -16.04 6.53
CA ARG A 83 0.69 -16.06 5.40
C ARG A 83 0.92 -14.68 4.79
N ALA A 84 -0.08 -13.81 4.79
CA ALA A 84 0.05 -12.44 4.30
C ALA A 84 0.93 -11.56 5.21
N ALA A 85 0.86 -11.75 6.54
CA ALA A 85 1.67 -11.00 7.50
C ALA A 85 3.18 -11.32 7.37
N ALA A 86 3.54 -12.51 6.88
CA ALA A 86 4.93 -12.93 6.73
C ALA A 86 5.65 -12.26 5.55
N THR A 87 4.91 -11.74 4.56
CA THR A 87 5.50 -11.27 3.29
C THR A 87 5.48 -9.76 3.09
N GLN A 88 5.06 -8.98 4.10
CA GLN A 88 4.96 -7.50 4.02
C GLN A 88 4.29 -7.01 2.72
N THR A 89 3.33 -7.78 2.19
CA THR A 89 2.78 -7.48 0.88
C THR A 89 1.74 -6.38 0.99
N THR A 90 2.00 -5.23 0.37
CA THR A 90 1.02 -4.14 0.28
C THR A 90 0.15 -4.33 -0.97
N PHE A 91 -1.07 -3.79 -0.91
CA PHE A 91 -2.10 -3.91 -1.93
C PHE A 91 -2.02 -2.77 -2.94
N PHE A 92 -2.23 -1.52 -2.51
CA PHE A 92 -2.32 -0.36 -3.40
C PHE A 92 -1.60 0.84 -2.78
N ASN A 93 -0.54 1.37 -3.42
CA ASN A 93 0.19 2.55 -2.93
C ASN A 93 0.50 2.45 -1.42
N SER A 94 1.26 1.42 -1.04
CA SER A 94 1.62 1.11 0.36
C SER A 94 0.49 0.64 1.29
N SER A 95 -0.78 0.78 0.91
CA SER A 95 -1.90 0.32 1.75
C SER A 95 -1.88 -1.21 1.89
N PRO A 96 -1.96 -1.78 3.10
CA PRO A 96 -2.04 -3.23 3.27
C PRO A 96 -3.36 -3.82 2.75
N PHE A 97 -3.42 -5.15 2.66
CA PHE A 97 -4.69 -5.85 2.47
C PHE A 97 -5.51 -5.78 3.77
N VAL A 98 -6.80 -5.48 3.64
CA VAL A 98 -7.74 -5.41 4.78
C VAL A 98 -8.53 -6.70 4.95
N ASP A 99 -8.75 -7.14 6.19
CA ASP A 99 -9.55 -8.31 6.54
C ASP A 99 -10.60 -7.96 7.61
N PHE A 100 -11.81 -7.61 7.17
CA PHE A 100 -12.91 -7.23 8.06
C PHE A 100 -13.42 -8.34 8.97
N ARG A 101 -12.91 -9.57 8.85
CA ARG A 101 -13.17 -10.62 9.84
C ARG A 101 -12.36 -10.39 11.12
N LYS A 102 -11.43 -9.44 11.12
CA LYS A 102 -10.65 -9.02 12.29
C LYS A 102 -11.21 -7.71 12.84
N GLU A 103 -11.28 -7.66 14.16
CA GLU A 103 -11.84 -6.51 14.89
C GLU A 103 -11.01 -5.23 14.70
N GLU A 104 -9.68 -5.37 14.60
CA GLU A 104 -8.72 -4.28 14.42
C GLU A 104 -8.90 -3.60 13.06
N ASP A 105 -8.83 -4.37 11.98
CA ASP A 105 -9.04 -3.90 10.60
C ASP A 105 -10.38 -3.15 10.42
N VAL A 106 -11.43 -3.58 11.12
CA VAL A 106 -12.75 -2.92 11.05
C VAL A 106 -12.73 -1.56 11.76
N ARG A 107 -12.06 -1.46 12.90
CA ARG A 107 -11.95 -0.19 13.63
C ARG A 107 -11.08 0.80 12.88
N GLU A 108 -9.92 0.36 12.41
CA GLU A 108 -9.02 1.21 11.63
C GLU A 108 -9.73 1.71 10.37
N ALA A 109 -10.37 0.83 9.61
CA ALA A 109 -11.09 1.20 8.39
C ALA A 109 -12.29 2.13 8.61
N HIS A 110 -12.77 2.27 9.85
CA HIS A 110 -13.84 3.20 10.20
C HIS A 110 -13.30 4.55 10.73
N ASP A 111 -12.04 4.60 11.17
CA ASP A 111 -11.42 5.78 11.81
C ASP A 111 -9.96 5.95 11.40
N PHE A 112 -9.72 6.16 10.11
CA PHE A 112 -8.38 6.05 9.54
C PHE A 112 -7.54 7.34 9.56
N VAL A 113 -8.13 8.49 9.88
CA VAL A 113 -7.43 9.79 9.81
C VAL A 113 -6.72 10.13 11.12
N PHE A 114 -6.81 9.28 12.16
CA PHE A 114 -6.25 9.55 13.50
C PHE A 114 -6.61 10.94 14.07
N ARG A 115 -7.68 11.57 13.55
CA ARG A 115 -8.19 12.87 14.01
C ARG A 115 -9.25 12.61 15.07
N GLU A 116 -8.82 12.02 16.18
CA GLU A 116 -9.65 11.60 17.32
C GLU A 116 -10.52 12.72 17.92
N THR A 117 -10.31 13.98 17.50
CA THR A 117 -10.95 15.16 18.07
C THR A 117 -12.07 15.77 17.24
N ASP A 118 -12.28 15.34 15.99
CA ASP A 118 -13.30 15.92 15.11
C ASP A 118 -14.33 14.89 14.62
N PRO A 119 -15.57 14.91 15.15
CA PRO A 119 -16.66 14.06 14.68
C PRO A 119 -16.96 14.22 13.17
N ARG A 120 -16.63 15.36 12.55
CA ARG A 120 -16.77 15.58 11.11
C ARG A 120 -15.74 14.81 10.29
N SER A 121 -14.66 14.36 10.91
CA SER A 121 -13.63 13.52 10.31
C SER A 121 -13.95 12.02 10.38
N ALA A 122 -14.99 11.62 11.14
CA ALA A 122 -15.41 10.22 11.21
C ALA A 122 -16.03 9.74 9.88
N MET A 123 -15.74 8.50 9.49
CA MET A 123 -16.38 7.93 8.32
C MET A 123 -17.88 7.74 8.52
N ARG A 124 -18.64 7.92 7.43
CA ARG A 124 -20.07 7.62 7.45
C ARG A 124 -20.29 6.11 7.59
N PRO A 125 -21.37 5.66 8.26
CA PRO A 125 -21.64 4.23 8.45
C PRO A 125 -21.86 3.42 7.17
N TRP A 126 -22.13 4.09 6.04
CA TRP A 126 -22.32 3.48 4.73
C TRP A 126 -21.08 3.56 3.83
N THR A 127 -19.93 3.91 4.39
CA THR A 127 -18.64 4.01 3.71
C THR A 127 -17.66 3.02 4.36
N THR A 128 -16.74 2.45 3.59
CA THR A 128 -15.66 1.61 4.10
C THR A 128 -14.40 1.78 3.25
N ALA A 129 -13.22 1.70 3.86
CA ALA A 129 -12.01 1.44 3.11
C ALA A 129 -12.09 0.03 2.47
N LEU A 130 -11.54 -0.16 1.27
CA LEU A 130 -11.33 -1.43 0.57
C LEU A 130 -9.87 -1.87 0.62
N SER A 131 -9.00 -1.01 1.15
CA SER A 131 -7.61 -1.29 1.49
C SER A 131 -7.37 -0.98 2.98
N GLY A 132 -6.33 -1.56 3.55
CA GLY A 132 -5.98 -1.33 4.95
C GLY A 132 -5.20 -0.03 5.10
N ILE A 133 -5.01 0.41 6.34
CA ILE A 133 -4.37 1.69 6.64
C ILE A 133 -2.91 1.43 6.98
N GLY A 134 -2.03 1.91 6.11
CA GLY A 134 -0.58 1.86 6.30
C GLY A 134 -0.03 3.25 6.65
N LEU A 135 1.24 3.32 7.03
CA LEU A 135 1.94 4.61 7.11
C LEU A 135 2.04 5.21 5.70
N ASP A 136 1.62 6.47 5.54
CA ASP A 136 1.62 7.21 4.27
C ASP A 136 0.89 6.45 3.15
N ALA A 137 -0.26 5.84 3.48
CA ALA A 137 -1.00 4.98 2.57
C ALA A 137 -2.11 5.76 1.86
N ARG A 138 -2.26 5.47 0.57
CA ARG A 138 -3.45 5.89 -0.18
C ARG A 138 -4.53 4.85 -0.09
N LEU A 139 -5.66 5.26 0.44
CA LEU A 139 -6.79 4.40 0.72
C LEU A 139 -7.72 4.36 -0.48
N VAL A 140 -8.22 3.17 -0.78
CA VAL A 140 -9.33 2.98 -1.71
C VAL A 140 -10.59 2.96 -0.88
N VAL A 141 -11.48 3.95 -1.00
CA VAL A 141 -12.66 4.06 -0.14
C VAL A 141 -13.92 3.86 -0.97
N TYR A 142 -14.84 3.03 -0.50
CA TYR A 142 -16.11 2.71 -1.14
C TYR A 142 -17.30 3.28 -0.36
N GLU A 143 -18.19 3.96 -1.08
CA GLU A 143 -19.45 4.50 -0.53
C GLU A 143 -20.65 3.72 -1.09
N ALA A 144 -21.35 2.99 -0.23
CA ALA A 144 -22.41 2.07 -0.64
C ALA A 144 -23.72 2.75 -1.07
N ARG A 145 -23.98 4.01 -0.68
CA ARG A 145 -25.19 4.76 -1.06
C ARG A 145 -25.13 5.18 -2.52
N ARG A 146 -24.08 5.90 -2.89
CA ARG A 146 -23.84 6.38 -4.26
C ARG A 146 -23.21 5.33 -5.17
N HIS A 147 -22.67 4.25 -4.60
CA HIS A 147 -21.96 3.19 -5.34
C HIS A 147 -20.75 3.77 -6.09
N VAL A 148 -19.94 4.51 -5.35
CA VAL A 148 -18.74 5.20 -5.84
C VAL A 148 -17.52 4.76 -5.05
N VAL A 149 -16.35 4.91 -5.67
CA VAL A 149 -15.04 4.77 -5.04
C VAL A 149 -14.30 6.09 -5.20
N PHE A 150 -13.55 6.47 -4.18
CA PHE A 150 -12.62 7.59 -4.19
C PHE A 150 -11.31 7.18 -3.52
N PHE A 151 -10.24 7.91 -3.82
CA PHE A 151 -8.91 7.64 -3.27
C PHE A 151 -8.51 8.77 -2.33
N VAL A 152 -7.97 8.43 -1.16
CA VAL A 152 -7.61 9.42 -0.15
C VAL A 152 -6.23 9.15 0.41
N ASP A 153 -5.43 10.19 0.55
CA ASP A 153 -4.21 10.15 1.35
C ASP A 153 -4.58 10.14 2.84
N ASN A 154 -4.12 9.14 3.60
CA ASN A 154 -4.52 9.03 5.00
C ASN A 154 -3.96 10.12 5.91
N ASN A 155 -2.90 10.83 5.50
CA ASN A 155 -2.30 11.92 6.29
C ASN A 155 -2.98 13.26 6.00
N SER A 156 -3.13 13.61 4.73
CA SER A 156 -3.70 14.90 4.33
C SER A 156 -5.23 14.88 4.30
N GLY A 157 -5.83 13.71 4.02
CA GLY A 157 -7.25 13.57 3.72
C GLY A 157 -7.60 13.97 2.28
N GLU A 158 -6.63 14.38 1.48
CA GLU A 158 -6.85 14.88 0.12
C GLU A 158 -7.09 13.75 -0.87
N ASN A 159 -7.75 14.08 -1.99
CA ASN A 159 -7.97 13.15 -3.08
C ASN A 159 -6.64 12.78 -3.76
N THR A 160 -6.41 11.48 -3.93
CA THR A 160 -5.21 10.96 -4.63
C THR A 160 -5.54 10.18 -5.90
N ASP A 161 -6.73 10.39 -6.46
CA ASP A 161 -7.11 9.78 -7.73
C ASP A 161 -6.35 10.45 -8.88
N PHE A 162 -5.30 9.82 -9.37
CA PHE A 162 -4.48 10.38 -10.46
C PHE A 162 -5.22 10.50 -11.81
N VAL A 163 -6.39 9.86 -11.97
CA VAL A 163 -7.27 10.14 -13.11
C VAL A 163 -7.91 11.52 -13.01
N LEU A 164 -8.06 12.01 -11.78
CA LEU A 164 -8.58 13.33 -11.44
C LEU A 164 -7.44 14.32 -11.14
N ASP A 165 -6.17 13.89 -11.08
CA ASP A 165 -5.02 14.77 -10.89
C ASP A 165 -4.82 15.70 -12.10
N GLY A 166 -4.59 16.98 -11.81
CA GLY A 166 -4.60 18.07 -12.80
C GLY A 166 -6.00 18.51 -13.26
N VAL A 167 -7.07 17.84 -12.83
CA VAL A 167 -8.45 18.31 -12.99
C VAL A 167 -8.79 19.11 -11.74
N THR A 168 -8.77 20.44 -11.88
CA THR A 168 -9.36 21.29 -10.83
C THR A 168 -10.86 21.12 -10.91
N PHE A 169 -11.54 21.08 -9.77
CA PHE A 169 -12.99 21.06 -9.75
C PHE A 169 -13.45 22.43 -9.27
N GLU A 170 -14.33 23.06 -10.03
CA GLU A 170 -15.00 24.28 -9.59
C GLU A 170 -16.44 23.90 -9.24
N TRP A 171 -16.89 24.34 -8.06
CA TRP A 171 -18.28 24.19 -7.68
C TRP A 171 -19.12 25.07 -8.60
N SER A 172 -19.99 24.46 -9.40
CA SER A 172 -20.91 25.20 -10.27
C SER A 172 -22.22 25.45 -9.52
N GLU A 173 -22.43 26.67 -9.02
CA GLU A 173 -23.72 27.05 -8.42
C GLU A 173 -24.91 26.83 -9.38
N GLU A 174 -24.70 26.96 -10.70
CA GLU A 174 -25.73 26.75 -11.71
C GLU A 174 -26.16 25.28 -11.81
N LYS A 175 -25.25 24.33 -11.51
CA LYS A 175 -25.48 22.91 -11.70
C LYS A 175 -25.56 22.11 -10.40
N GLY A 176 -25.09 22.67 -9.30
CA GLY A 176 -25.02 21.98 -8.00
C GLY A 176 -24.04 20.80 -8.00
N GLU A 177 -23.05 20.84 -8.88
CA GLU A 177 -22.07 19.76 -9.06
C GLU A 177 -20.65 20.32 -9.09
N CYS A 178 -19.69 19.53 -8.61
CA CYS A 178 -18.27 19.74 -8.89
C CYS A 178 -18.01 19.42 -10.36
N VAL A 179 -17.89 20.45 -11.20
CA VAL A 179 -17.53 20.27 -12.60
C VAL A 179 -16.01 20.27 -12.75
N PRO A 180 -15.45 19.40 -13.62
CA PRO A 180 -14.05 19.49 -13.96
C PRO A 180 -13.77 20.84 -14.66
N PHE A 181 -13.03 21.71 -14.00
CA PHE A 181 -12.42 22.90 -14.56
C PHE A 181 -11.27 22.46 -15.47
N GLU A 182 -11.38 22.77 -16.76
CA GLU A 182 -10.33 22.51 -17.74
C GLU A 182 -9.13 23.44 -17.50
N ALA A 183 -8.34 23.18 -16.45
CA ALA A 183 -6.99 23.68 -16.38
C ALA A 183 -6.20 22.99 -17.50
N ALA A 184 -5.71 23.79 -18.46
CA ALA A 184 -5.01 23.33 -19.64
C ALA A 184 -3.86 22.37 -19.27
N TRP A 185 -4.10 21.07 -19.44
CA TRP A 185 -3.05 20.06 -19.43
C TRP A 185 -2.33 20.17 -20.77
N ASN A 186 -1.08 20.66 -20.73
CA ASN A 186 -0.28 20.96 -21.91
C ASN A 186 0.08 19.64 -22.59
N GLY A 187 -0.56 19.39 -23.73
CA GLY A 187 -0.67 18.05 -24.32
C GLY A 187 0.66 17.34 -24.58
N GLU A 188 0.71 16.06 -24.20
CA GLU A 188 1.49 15.03 -24.90
C GLU A 188 1.15 13.57 -24.51
N ARG A 189 0.21 13.31 -23.59
CA ARG A 189 -0.31 11.95 -23.33
C ARG A 189 -1.79 11.84 -23.73
N GLY A 190 -2.14 10.68 -24.26
CA GLY A 190 -3.36 10.42 -25.03
C GLY A 190 -4.66 10.84 -24.35
N ARG A 191 -5.65 11.10 -25.20
CA ARG A 191 -7.04 11.45 -24.88
C ARG A 191 -7.55 10.63 -23.68
N LEU A 192 -7.78 11.27 -22.54
CA LEU A 192 -8.44 10.63 -21.39
C LEU A 192 -9.81 10.08 -21.84
N PRO A 193 -10.20 8.87 -21.39
CA PRO A 193 -11.56 8.39 -21.56
C PRO A 193 -12.53 9.40 -20.93
N LYS A 194 -13.74 9.51 -21.48
CA LYS A 194 -14.78 10.38 -20.95
C LYS A 194 -15.04 10.00 -19.49
N ILE A 195 -14.65 10.86 -18.55
CA ILE A 195 -14.83 10.64 -17.12
C ILE A 195 -16.28 10.96 -16.78
N GLU A 196 -17.05 9.97 -16.32
CA GLU A 196 -18.37 10.18 -15.75
C GLU A 196 -18.21 10.42 -14.25
N VAL A 197 -18.23 11.70 -13.85
CA VAL A 197 -18.29 12.12 -12.45
C VAL A 197 -19.75 12.06 -12.00
N VAL A 198 -19.99 11.59 -10.78
CA VAL A 198 -21.34 11.44 -10.23
C VAL A 198 -21.75 12.72 -9.51
N ASP A 199 -22.67 13.47 -10.11
CA ASP A 199 -23.36 14.61 -9.51
C ASP A 199 -24.14 14.17 -8.25
N LYS A 200 -23.83 14.80 -7.11
CA LYS A 200 -24.44 14.53 -5.80
C LYS A 200 -25.91 14.96 -5.78
N GLU A 201 -26.23 16.12 -6.35
CA GLU A 201 -27.60 16.66 -6.31
C GLU A 201 -28.56 15.95 -7.26
N ALA A 202 -28.08 15.50 -8.43
CA ALA A 202 -28.89 14.65 -9.31
C ALA A 202 -29.29 13.35 -8.61
N TRP A 203 -28.41 12.79 -7.78
CA TRP A 203 -28.70 11.60 -6.99
C TRP A 203 -29.72 11.90 -5.88
N ASP A 204 -29.55 12.98 -5.13
CA ASP A 204 -30.48 13.40 -4.07
C ASP A 204 -31.89 13.70 -4.62
N ARG A 205 -31.99 14.28 -5.82
CA ARG A 205 -33.25 14.48 -6.55
C ARG A 205 -33.91 13.19 -7.03
N GLU A 206 -33.14 12.18 -7.45
CA GLU A 206 -33.68 10.87 -7.90
C GLU A 206 -34.11 9.98 -6.72
N LYS A 207 -33.69 10.32 -5.49
CA LYS A 207 -33.83 9.52 -4.27
C LYS A 207 -34.60 10.20 -3.15
N GLY A 208 -35.46 11.18 -3.46
CA GLY A 208 -36.44 11.67 -2.48
C GLY A 208 -36.99 10.49 -1.67
N PHE A 209 -36.95 10.62 -0.33
CA PHE A 209 -37.40 9.67 0.71
C PHE A 209 -36.28 9.15 1.66
N TYR A 210 -35.91 9.95 2.67
CA TYR A 210 -36.07 9.49 4.05
C TYR A 210 -37.27 10.23 4.62
N ASP A 211 -38.47 9.79 4.27
CA ASP A 211 -39.69 10.13 5.01
C ASP A 211 -39.61 9.29 6.30
N LEU A 212 -38.98 9.85 7.31
CA LEU A 212 -39.38 9.57 8.68
C LEU A 212 -40.60 10.46 8.91
N GLU A 213 -41.77 9.99 8.47
CA GLU A 213 -43.04 10.50 9.00
C GLU A 213 -43.05 10.14 10.49
N GLU A 214 -42.54 11.06 11.32
CA GLU A 214 -42.89 11.15 12.72
C GLU A 214 -44.31 11.73 12.79
N ASP A 215 -45.29 10.86 12.61
CA ASP A 215 -46.60 11.04 13.23
C ASP A 215 -46.41 10.94 14.75
N ASP A 216 -46.39 12.06 15.46
CA ASP A 216 -47.21 12.18 16.67
C ASP A 216 -47.48 13.66 17.00
N ASP A 217 -48.74 14.03 16.80
CA ASP A 217 -49.37 15.25 17.26
C ASP A 217 -49.39 15.29 18.80
N GLU A 218 -48.78 16.28 19.46
CA GLU A 218 -49.33 16.80 20.72
C GLU A 218 -49.20 18.32 20.81
N ASP A 219 -50.35 18.98 20.63
CA ASP A 219 -50.68 20.36 20.99
C ASP A 219 -50.10 20.77 22.35
N TYR A 220 -49.29 21.82 22.36
CA TYR A 220 -49.15 22.71 23.52
C TYR A 220 -49.24 24.17 23.07
N ASP A 221 -50.44 24.72 23.16
CA ASP A 221 -50.68 26.15 23.32
C ASP A 221 -50.26 26.60 24.73
N GLU A 222 -49.44 27.64 24.85
CA GLU A 222 -49.81 28.92 25.51
C GLU A 222 -48.57 29.79 25.76
N GLU A 223 -48.56 30.93 25.06
CA GLU A 223 -48.23 32.28 25.52
C GLU A 223 -46.96 32.51 26.38
N ASP A 224 -45.93 33.11 25.77
CA ASP A 224 -45.17 34.17 26.44
C ASP A 224 -44.59 35.17 25.42
N GLU A 225 -44.99 36.43 25.58
CA GLU A 225 -44.49 37.59 24.83
C GLU A 225 -43.23 38.12 25.55
N GLY A 226 -42.07 38.07 24.91
CA GLY A 226 -40.82 38.54 25.51
C GLY A 226 -39.72 38.87 24.51
N GLU A 227 -39.79 40.11 24.01
CA GLU A 227 -38.67 41.03 23.73
C GLU A 227 -37.41 40.51 22.98
N ASP A 228 -37.35 40.91 21.70
CA ASP A 228 -36.18 41.39 20.94
C ASP A 228 -34.82 41.38 21.69
N GLU A 229 -34.05 40.32 21.49
CA GLU A 229 -32.60 40.42 21.41
C GLU A 229 -32.18 39.79 20.08
N ASN A 230 -31.51 40.60 19.23
CA ASN A 230 -30.80 40.14 18.04
C ASN A 230 -29.76 39.10 18.47
N GLU A 231 -30.17 37.84 18.55
CA GLU A 231 -29.28 36.73 18.33
C GLU A 231 -28.98 36.78 16.84
N GLU A 232 -27.80 37.31 16.51
CA GLU A 232 -27.13 36.97 15.26
C GLU A 232 -27.09 35.44 15.27
N GLU A 233 -28.05 34.82 14.58
CA GLU A 233 -28.00 33.44 14.16
C GLU A 233 -26.65 33.32 13.44
N GLU A 234 -25.62 32.91 14.16
CA GLU A 234 -24.47 32.30 13.55
C GLU A 234 -25.08 31.15 12.76
N GLU A 235 -25.25 31.38 11.45
CA GLU A 235 -25.45 30.34 10.47
C GLU A 235 -24.33 29.35 10.77
N ASP A 236 -24.65 28.33 11.57
CA ASP A 236 -23.84 27.15 11.76
C ASP A 236 -23.78 26.57 10.35
N ASP A 237 -22.80 27.05 9.58
CA ASP A 237 -22.49 26.56 8.27
C ASP A 237 -22.32 25.06 8.48
N ASP A 238 -23.36 24.31 8.08
CA ASP A 238 -23.42 22.86 8.02
C ASP A 238 -22.47 22.40 6.91
N GLN A 239 -21.21 22.79 7.06
CA GLN A 239 -20.06 22.31 6.33
C GLN A 239 -20.04 20.83 6.65
N GLY A 240 -20.59 20.06 5.71
CA GLY A 240 -20.71 18.61 5.77
C GLY A 240 -19.38 17.95 6.14
N ALA A 241 -19.41 16.64 6.36
CA ALA A 241 -18.13 15.98 6.64
C ALA A 241 -17.20 16.21 5.45
N HIS A 242 -15.92 16.45 5.72
CA HIS A 242 -14.87 16.63 4.71
C HIS A 242 -14.92 15.57 3.59
N TRP A 243 -15.43 14.38 3.90
CA TRP A 243 -15.66 13.26 2.99
C TRP A 243 -16.68 13.51 1.86
N ASP A 244 -17.66 14.39 2.11
CA ASP A 244 -18.78 14.64 1.21
C ASP A 244 -18.35 15.42 -0.05
N ASP A 245 -17.18 16.09 0.02
CA ASP A 245 -16.62 16.92 -1.05
C ASP A 245 -15.49 16.23 -1.83
N ILE A 246 -15.04 15.04 -1.39
CA ILE A 246 -13.99 14.31 -2.08
C ILE A 246 -14.52 13.83 -3.43
N PRO A 247 -13.87 14.19 -4.55
CA PRO A 247 -14.28 13.73 -5.87
C PRO A 247 -14.28 12.19 -5.95
N ALA A 248 -15.39 11.62 -6.39
CA ALA A 248 -15.59 10.18 -6.46
C ALA A 248 -16.05 9.73 -7.85
N ARG A 249 -15.73 8.49 -8.21
CA ARG A 249 -16.09 7.87 -9.49
C ARG A 249 -16.90 6.61 -9.26
N LEU A 250 -17.68 6.18 -10.25
CA LEU A 250 -18.47 4.95 -10.15
C LEU A 250 -17.58 3.75 -9.78
N ALA A 251 -17.97 2.99 -8.76
CA ALA A 251 -17.15 1.94 -8.18
C ALA A 251 -16.69 0.91 -9.22
N GLY A 252 -17.61 0.48 -10.09
CA GLY A 252 -17.29 -0.45 -11.17
C GLY A 252 -16.33 0.11 -12.22
N HIS A 253 -16.28 1.42 -12.46
CA HIS A 253 -15.31 2.03 -13.37
C HIS A 253 -13.92 2.06 -12.71
N VAL A 254 -13.85 2.57 -11.47
CA VAL A 254 -12.58 2.65 -10.72
C VAL A 254 -11.91 1.30 -10.58
N LEU A 255 -12.64 0.27 -10.15
CA LEU A 255 -12.05 -1.05 -9.93
C LEU A 255 -11.64 -1.74 -11.24
N ARG A 256 -12.31 -1.45 -12.37
CA ARG A 256 -11.87 -1.91 -13.71
C ARG A 256 -10.64 -1.16 -14.20
N ASP A 257 -10.55 0.14 -13.91
CA ASP A 257 -9.35 0.92 -14.19
C ASP A 257 -8.18 0.38 -13.37
N MET A 258 -8.36 0.10 -12.08
CA MET A 258 -7.35 -0.56 -11.24
C MET A 258 -6.88 -1.90 -11.81
N LEU A 259 -7.80 -2.73 -12.32
CA LEU A 259 -7.43 -3.96 -13.04
C LEU A 259 -6.55 -3.66 -14.27
N GLY A 260 -6.89 -2.62 -15.03
CA GLY A 260 -6.07 -2.13 -16.14
C GLY A 260 -4.70 -1.67 -15.67
N TRP A 261 -4.64 -0.85 -14.61
CA TRP A 261 -3.40 -0.31 -14.06
C TRP A 261 -2.45 -1.40 -13.59
N PHE A 262 -2.94 -2.41 -12.86
CA PHE A 262 -2.11 -3.54 -12.44
C PHE A 262 -1.70 -4.43 -13.61
N ARG A 263 -2.58 -4.64 -14.60
CA ARG A 263 -2.25 -5.48 -15.76
C ARG A 263 -1.20 -4.82 -16.65
N ASP A 264 -1.34 -3.51 -16.83
CA ASP A 264 -0.51 -2.71 -17.72
C ASP A 264 0.69 -2.09 -16.96
N LEU A 265 0.87 -2.47 -15.68
CA LEU A 265 1.93 -2.02 -14.76
C LEU A 265 2.03 -0.49 -14.62
N VAL A 266 0.91 0.21 -14.75
CA VAL A 266 0.80 1.64 -14.41
C VAL A 266 1.00 1.84 -12.91
N ILE A 267 0.55 0.87 -12.10
CA ILE A 267 0.75 0.81 -10.65
C ILE A 267 1.26 -0.58 -10.30
N VAL A 268 2.29 -0.64 -9.47
CA VAL A 268 2.88 -1.89 -8.97
C VAL A 268 2.44 -2.10 -7.52
N PRO A 269 1.81 -3.23 -7.17
CA PRO A 269 1.54 -3.59 -5.77
C PRO A 269 2.86 -3.70 -5.03
N GLY A 270 2.96 -3.16 -3.81
CA GLY A 270 4.22 -3.19 -3.05
C GLY A 270 5.01 -1.89 -3.06
N CYS A 271 4.87 -1.05 -4.09
CA CYS A 271 5.70 0.16 -4.20
C CYS A 271 5.15 1.31 -3.35
N THR A 272 5.99 1.80 -2.45
CA THR A 272 5.83 3.09 -1.78
C THR A 272 6.34 4.20 -2.69
N GLU A 273 5.71 5.38 -2.65
CA GLU A 273 6.19 6.54 -3.43
C GLU A 273 7.59 7.01 -3.05
N TRP A 274 8.11 6.60 -1.90
CA TRP A 274 9.51 6.84 -1.52
C TRP A 274 10.53 6.11 -2.41
N ASP A 275 10.09 5.18 -3.26
CA ASP A 275 10.84 4.75 -4.44
C ASP A 275 10.54 5.68 -5.62
N ASP A 276 10.90 6.97 -5.50
CA ASP A 276 10.93 7.98 -6.57
C ASP A 276 11.74 7.55 -7.82
N ASN A 277 12.29 6.34 -7.83
CA ASN A 277 12.99 5.73 -8.95
C ASN A 277 12.08 5.07 -9.99
N TRP A 278 10.77 4.93 -9.76
CA TRP A 278 9.87 4.32 -10.76
C TRP A 278 9.43 5.25 -11.90
N SER A 279 9.69 6.57 -11.81
CA SER A 279 9.25 7.51 -12.86
C SER A 279 10.17 7.62 -14.09
N GLU A 280 11.37 7.02 -14.08
CA GLU A 280 12.28 7.04 -15.23
C GLU A 280 12.76 5.64 -15.62
N GLY A 281 11.97 4.97 -16.47
CA GLY A 281 12.50 3.89 -17.32
C GLY A 281 12.11 2.46 -16.97
N GLN A 282 11.01 2.19 -16.27
CA GLN A 282 10.46 0.83 -16.17
C GLN A 282 9.23 0.67 -17.07
N THR A 283 9.49 0.37 -18.35
CA THR A 283 8.47 -0.11 -19.29
C THR A 283 8.33 -1.63 -19.15
N VAL A 284 7.28 -2.24 -19.72
CA VAL A 284 7.15 -3.71 -19.86
C VAL A 284 8.43 -4.34 -20.42
N ASP A 285 9.14 -3.64 -21.30
CA ASP A 285 10.40 -4.08 -21.90
C ASP A 285 11.56 -4.17 -20.88
N ASN A 286 11.46 -3.48 -19.75
CA ASN A 286 12.48 -3.45 -18.69
C ASN A 286 12.13 -4.32 -17.48
N LEU A 287 10.97 -4.98 -17.48
CA LEU A 287 10.59 -5.94 -16.44
C LEU A 287 11.64 -7.05 -16.24
N PRO A 288 12.21 -7.67 -17.31
CA PRO A 288 13.27 -8.66 -17.13
C PRO A 288 14.51 -8.09 -16.43
N LEU A 289 14.88 -6.83 -16.69
CA LEU A 289 16.00 -6.16 -16.05
C LEU A 289 15.73 -5.91 -14.57
N TRP A 290 14.51 -5.53 -14.23
CA TRP A 290 14.10 -5.34 -12.84
C TRP A 290 14.08 -6.66 -12.06
N GLU A 291 13.46 -7.71 -12.60
CA GLU A 291 13.44 -9.04 -11.96
C GLU A 291 14.86 -9.56 -11.69
N TRP A 292 15.75 -9.39 -12.67
CA TRP A 292 17.15 -9.74 -12.51
C TRP A 292 17.87 -8.91 -11.44
N ARG A 293 17.58 -7.61 -11.36
CA ARG A 293 18.14 -6.72 -10.33
C ARG A 293 17.70 -7.14 -8.93
N GLU A 294 16.41 -7.42 -8.73
CA GLU A 294 15.88 -7.89 -7.44
C GLU A 294 16.50 -9.23 -7.02
N LEU A 295 16.52 -10.20 -7.93
CA LEU A 295 17.15 -11.50 -7.67
C LEU A 295 18.62 -11.36 -7.27
N ARG A 296 19.35 -10.40 -7.86
CA ARG A 296 20.74 -10.12 -7.48
C ARG A 296 20.87 -9.46 -6.12
N SER A 297 19.99 -8.52 -5.80
CA SER A 297 19.93 -7.87 -4.49
C SER A 297 19.70 -8.91 -3.39
N ASP A 298 18.69 -9.77 -3.58
CA ASP A 298 18.38 -10.88 -2.67
C ASP A 298 19.55 -11.86 -2.55
N LEU A 299 20.18 -12.22 -3.67
CA LEU A 299 21.34 -13.11 -3.65
C LEU A 299 22.51 -12.52 -2.87
N ARG A 300 22.79 -11.22 -3.03
CA ARG A 300 23.81 -10.51 -2.27
C ARG A 300 23.48 -10.52 -0.77
N ARG A 301 22.20 -10.34 -0.40
CA ARG A 301 21.73 -10.42 0.99
C ARG A 301 21.96 -11.81 1.57
N GLU A 302 21.53 -12.86 0.89
CA GLU A 302 21.68 -14.24 1.40
C GLU A 302 23.14 -14.68 1.49
N GLN A 303 24.01 -14.26 0.57
CA GLN A 303 25.45 -14.53 0.68
C GLN A 303 26.09 -13.81 1.86
N ARG A 304 25.60 -12.61 2.20
CA ARG A 304 26.02 -11.91 3.42
C ARG A 304 25.57 -12.69 4.66
N ASN A 305 24.32 -13.16 4.69
CA ASN A 305 23.82 -13.98 5.78
C ASN A 305 24.72 -15.21 5.98
N VAL A 306 25.07 -15.95 4.92
CA VAL A 306 26.00 -17.09 5.02
C VAL A 306 27.36 -16.69 5.62
N ALA A 307 27.92 -15.54 5.22
CA ALA A 307 29.20 -15.07 5.75
C ALA A 307 29.11 -14.65 7.24
N GLU A 308 27.99 -14.04 7.64
CA GLU A 308 27.70 -13.65 9.02
C GLU A 308 27.49 -14.87 9.91
N GLU A 309 26.62 -15.80 9.53
CA GLU A 309 26.39 -17.06 10.28
C GLU A 309 27.70 -17.87 10.42
N ARG A 310 28.53 -17.90 9.37
CA ARG A 310 29.84 -18.56 9.43
C ARG A 310 30.77 -17.90 10.46
N GLY A 311 30.80 -16.57 10.50
CA GLY A 311 31.56 -15.83 11.50
C GLY A 311 31.01 -16.03 12.92
N GLU A 312 29.68 -16.05 13.10
CA GLU A 312 29.04 -16.36 14.38
C GLU A 312 29.37 -17.79 14.84
N LEU A 313 29.35 -18.76 13.93
CA LEU A 313 29.63 -20.16 14.23
C LEU A 313 31.05 -20.38 14.79
N GLU A 314 32.03 -19.59 14.30
CA GLU A 314 33.42 -19.65 14.77
C GLU A 314 33.56 -19.25 16.25
N VAL A 315 32.76 -18.28 16.70
CA VAL A 315 32.80 -17.74 18.07
C VAL A 315 31.71 -18.30 18.99
N ALA A 316 30.75 -19.06 18.45
CA ALA A 316 29.60 -19.54 19.19
C ALA A 316 29.92 -20.69 20.16
N GLU A 317 29.29 -20.60 21.34
CA GLU A 317 29.25 -21.66 22.35
C GLU A 317 28.58 -22.93 21.80
N PRO A 318 29.00 -24.14 22.24
CA PRO A 318 28.50 -25.41 21.70
C PRO A 318 26.98 -25.58 21.69
N SER A 319 26.27 -24.95 22.64
CA SER A 319 24.82 -25.00 22.73
C SER A 319 24.09 -24.18 21.65
N ALA A 320 24.73 -23.14 21.10
CA ALA A 320 24.14 -22.27 20.08
C ALA A 320 24.44 -22.74 18.64
N ARG A 321 25.49 -23.54 18.46
CA ARG A 321 25.95 -24.01 17.14
C ARG A 321 24.87 -24.71 16.30
N PRO A 322 24.03 -25.62 16.84
CA PRO A 322 23.03 -26.30 16.01
C PRO A 322 22.02 -25.35 15.36
N LEU A 323 21.68 -24.24 16.05
CA LEU A 323 20.77 -23.23 15.51
C LEU A 323 21.42 -22.40 14.41
N ILE A 324 22.69 -22.01 14.60
CA ILE A 324 23.47 -21.24 13.62
C ILE A 324 23.74 -22.08 12.37
N GLU A 325 24.10 -23.36 12.54
CA GLU A 325 24.28 -24.31 11.43
C GLU A 325 22.99 -24.47 10.60
N GLU A 326 21.83 -24.53 11.25
CA GLU A 326 20.54 -24.62 10.56
C GLU A 326 20.21 -23.34 9.79
N ARG A 327 20.41 -22.15 10.37
CA ARG A 327 20.25 -20.85 9.68
C ARG A 327 21.20 -20.74 8.49
N MET A 328 22.47 -21.11 8.67
CA MET A 328 23.47 -21.12 7.61
C MET A 328 23.06 -22.07 6.47
N ARG A 329 22.56 -23.27 6.78
CA ARG A 329 22.06 -24.22 5.78
C ARG A 329 20.90 -23.64 4.96
N GLN A 330 19.93 -23.00 5.63
CA GLN A 330 18.80 -22.36 4.96
C GLN A 330 19.25 -21.21 4.04
N ALA A 331 20.21 -20.39 4.49
CA ALA A 331 20.79 -19.33 3.67
C ALA A 331 21.57 -19.89 2.47
N GLU A 332 22.35 -20.97 2.65
CA GLU A 332 23.06 -21.66 1.56
C GLU A 332 22.08 -22.25 0.52
N GLU A 333 20.97 -22.83 0.97
CA GLU A 333 19.89 -23.30 0.09
C GLU A 333 19.25 -22.15 -0.70
N SER A 334 18.95 -21.03 -0.05
CA SER A 334 18.44 -19.82 -0.72
C SER A 334 19.42 -19.25 -1.74
N VAL A 335 20.73 -19.19 -1.40
CA VAL A 335 21.78 -18.76 -2.33
C VAL A 335 21.79 -19.63 -3.59
N ALA A 336 21.69 -20.95 -3.45
CA ALA A 336 21.68 -21.86 -4.60
C ALA A 336 20.45 -21.64 -5.50
N ILE A 337 19.26 -21.45 -4.90
CA ILE A 337 18.02 -21.17 -5.64
C ILE A 337 18.13 -19.83 -6.38
N LEU A 338 18.58 -18.78 -5.70
CA LEU A 338 18.72 -17.43 -6.29
C LEU A 338 19.78 -17.40 -7.40
N GLN A 339 20.88 -18.11 -7.23
CA GLN A 339 21.88 -18.30 -8.30
C GLN A 339 21.26 -18.94 -9.55
N GLN A 340 20.47 -20.00 -9.36
CA GLN A 340 19.78 -20.67 -10.47
C GLN A 340 18.76 -19.74 -11.13
N ALA A 341 18.02 -18.95 -10.34
CA ALA A 341 17.07 -17.98 -10.84
C ALA A 341 17.75 -16.86 -11.66
N CYS A 342 18.85 -16.28 -11.16
CA CYS A 342 19.63 -15.30 -11.91
C CYS A 342 20.14 -15.87 -13.24
N ALA A 343 20.64 -17.12 -13.24
CA ALA A 343 21.11 -17.78 -14.45
C ALA A 343 19.97 -18.06 -15.44
N ALA A 344 18.79 -18.43 -14.96
CA ALA A 344 17.60 -18.61 -15.80
C ALA A 344 17.17 -17.29 -16.45
N CYS A 345 17.08 -16.19 -15.68
CA CYS A 345 16.78 -14.86 -16.21
C CYS A 345 17.77 -14.45 -17.32
N GLN A 346 19.07 -14.72 -17.12
CA GLN A 346 20.09 -14.47 -18.14
C GLN A 346 19.90 -15.33 -19.39
N ALA A 347 19.49 -16.58 -19.23
CA ALA A 347 19.30 -17.52 -20.34
C ALA A 347 18.03 -17.27 -21.17
N ASP A 348 16.99 -16.67 -20.58
CA ASP A 348 15.71 -16.41 -21.23
C ASP A 348 15.78 -15.40 -22.40
N GLY A 349 16.94 -14.76 -22.62
CA GLY A 349 17.25 -13.96 -23.81
C GLY A 349 16.53 -12.61 -23.89
N ASN A 350 15.59 -12.34 -22.97
CA ASN A 350 14.88 -11.07 -22.83
C ASN A 350 15.73 -10.00 -22.13
N LEU A 351 16.86 -10.38 -21.54
CA LEU A 351 17.83 -9.48 -20.89
C LEU A 351 19.02 -9.20 -21.82
N SER A 352 19.16 -7.95 -22.25
CA SER A 352 20.33 -7.53 -23.01
C SER A 352 21.59 -7.53 -22.12
N PRO A 353 22.70 -8.19 -22.52
CA PRO A 353 23.97 -8.12 -21.79
C PRO A 353 24.45 -6.69 -21.53
N THR A 354 24.19 -5.78 -22.48
CA THR A 354 24.53 -4.36 -22.34
C THR A 354 23.71 -3.68 -21.24
N ALA A 355 22.42 -4.03 -21.11
CA ALA A 355 21.56 -3.47 -20.08
C ALA A 355 21.98 -3.97 -18.69
N MET A 356 22.30 -5.26 -18.55
CA MET A 356 22.84 -5.81 -17.31
C MET A 356 24.18 -5.17 -16.91
N ALA A 357 25.09 -4.97 -17.87
CA ALA A 357 26.36 -4.32 -17.62
C ALA A 357 26.20 -2.85 -17.19
N ALA A 358 25.26 -2.13 -17.80
CA ALA A 358 24.93 -0.75 -17.42
C ALA A 358 24.33 -0.68 -16.00
N GLU A 359 23.50 -1.65 -15.63
CA GLU A 359 22.95 -1.77 -14.27
C GLU A 359 24.05 -1.99 -13.23
N ILE A 360 24.96 -2.94 -13.49
CA ILE A 360 26.13 -3.20 -12.63
C ILE A 360 26.97 -1.94 -12.48
N ALA A 361 27.26 -1.25 -13.59
CA ALA A 361 28.06 -0.04 -13.56
C ALA A 361 27.40 1.06 -12.71
N ARG A 362 26.09 1.24 -12.81
CA ARG A 362 25.34 2.21 -12.01
C ARG A 362 25.38 1.88 -10.53
N GLU A 363 25.21 0.61 -10.18
CA GLU A 363 25.28 0.14 -8.79
C GLU A 363 26.69 0.33 -8.21
N VAL A 364 27.74 -0.03 -8.97
CA VAL A 364 29.14 0.20 -8.57
C VAL A 364 29.42 1.68 -8.35
N GLU A 365 28.94 2.55 -9.25
CA GLU A 365 29.09 4.01 -9.11
C GLU A 365 28.39 4.52 -7.84
N SER A 366 27.16 4.07 -7.58
CA SER A 366 26.40 4.44 -6.38
C SER A 366 27.13 4.01 -5.09
N LEU A 367 27.59 2.76 -5.02
CA LEU A 367 28.33 2.23 -3.88
C LEU A 367 29.67 2.93 -3.70
N THR A 368 30.35 3.29 -4.79
CA THR A 368 31.62 4.04 -4.74
C THR A 368 31.41 5.42 -4.15
N ARG A 369 30.36 6.13 -4.56
CA ARG A 369 29.99 7.43 -4.00
C ARG A 369 29.69 7.35 -2.50
N GLU A 370 28.96 6.33 -2.06
CA GLU A 370 28.71 6.10 -0.62
C GLU A 370 30.01 5.80 0.15
N LEU A 371 30.95 5.07 -0.46
CA LEU A 371 32.24 4.77 0.14
C LEU A 371 33.06 6.05 0.31
N GLU A 372 33.13 6.89 -0.71
CA GLU A 372 33.80 8.19 -0.65
C GLU A 372 33.21 9.08 0.44
N GLU A 373 31.88 9.12 0.58
CA GLU A 373 31.23 9.85 1.67
C GLU A 373 31.63 9.31 3.05
N CYS A 374 31.64 7.98 3.22
CA CYS A 374 32.08 7.34 4.45
C CYS A 374 33.55 7.66 4.78
N GLU A 375 34.44 7.61 3.80
CA GLU A 375 35.86 7.92 3.95
C GLU A 375 36.08 9.41 4.29
N ASN A 376 35.34 10.32 3.66
CA ASN A 376 35.36 11.74 4.00
C ASN A 376 34.89 11.99 5.44
N ARG A 377 33.84 11.29 5.89
CA ARG A 377 33.36 11.36 7.28
C ARG A 377 34.34 10.75 8.28
N LEU A 378 35.13 9.75 7.89
CA LEU A 378 36.20 9.17 8.71
C LEU A 378 37.39 10.12 8.90
N ALA A 379 37.68 10.97 7.91
CA ALA A 379 38.77 11.94 8.00
C ALA A 379 38.53 12.98 9.12
N ALA A 380 37.28 13.43 9.29
CA ALA A 380 36.94 14.47 10.27
C ALA A 380 37.32 14.09 11.72
N PRO A 381 36.89 12.94 12.30
CA PRO A 381 37.34 12.51 13.63
C PRO A 381 38.86 12.45 13.81
N GLY A 382 39.61 12.04 12.78
CA GLY A 382 41.07 11.98 12.83
C GLY A 382 41.72 13.33 13.12
N ASP A 383 41.13 14.43 12.63
CA ASP A 383 41.68 15.78 12.77
C ASP A 383 41.35 16.43 14.12
N TRP A 384 40.15 16.18 14.67
CA TRP A 384 39.70 16.86 15.90
C TRP A 384 39.78 16.01 17.17
N MET A 385 39.72 14.67 17.09
CA MET A 385 39.84 13.81 18.28
C MET A 385 41.13 14.05 19.10
N PRO A 386 42.31 14.28 18.49
CA PRO A 386 43.54 14.59 19.24
C PRO A 386 43.47 15.91 20.02
N GLN A 387 42.56 16.81 19.65
CA GLN A 387 42.40 18.13 20.28
C GLN A 387 41.52 18.09 21.54
N LEU A 388 40.85 16.97 21.80
CA LEU A 388 40.03 16.80 22.99
C LEU A 388 40.91 16.83 24.26
N PRO A 389 40.50 17.55 25.33
CA PRO A 389 41.20 17.54 26.60
C PRO A 389 41.31 16.13 27.20
N GLU A 390 42.37 15.85 27.96
CA GLU A 390 42.57 14.55 28.63
C GLU A 390 41.43 14.15 29.58
N GLY A 391 40.71 15.13 30.14
CA GLY A 391 39.55 14.88 31.00
C GLY A 391 38.26 14.51 30.26
N ALA A 392 38.22 14.56 28.93
CA ALA A 392 37.02 14.33 28.13
C ALA A 392 36.88 12.87 27.67
N ALA A 393 37.02 11.92 28.60
CA ALA A 393 37.04 10.48 28.29
C ALA A 393 35.77 10.01 27.53
N GLN A 394 34.58 10.40 28.00
CA GLN A 394 33.32 10.03 27.38
C GLN A 394 33.19 10.55 25.93
N ALA A 395 33.69 11.75 25.64
CA ALA A 395 33.66 12.31 24.29
C ALA A 395 34.62 11.58 23.35
N ARG A 396 35.78 11.15 23.86
CA ARG A 396 36.73 10.31 23.10
C ARG A 396 36.15 8.94 22.81
N ASP A 397 35.49 8.31 23.78
CA ASP A 397 34.85 7.00 23.61
C ASP A 397 33.74 7.05 22.56
N LEU A 398 32.86 8.06 22.60
CA LEU A 398 31.81 8.27 21.60
C LEU A 398 32.39 8.52 20.20
N ALA A 399 33.44 9.35 20.11
CA ALA A 399 34.11 9.61 18.84
C ALA A 399 34.74 8.33 18.26
N GLN A 400 35.36 7.50 19.11
CA GLN A 400 35.91 6.21 18.71
C GLN A 400 34.82 5.25 18.22
N GLN A 401 33.66 5.19 18.89
CA GLN A 401 32.53 4.37 18.43
C GLN A 401 32.05 4.77 17.03
N VAL A 402 31.97 6.08 16.75
CA VAL A 402 31.63 6.59 15.42
C VAL A 402 32.68 6.20 14.38
N VAL A 403 33.97 6.30 14.71
CA VAL A 403 35.06 5.84 13.84
C VAL A 403 34.91 4.34 13.55
N ASP A 404 34.74 3.51 14.58
CA ASP A 404 34.59 2.07 14.44
C ASP A 404 33.36 1.69 13.62
N GLU A 405 32.26 2.44 13.74
CA GLU A 405 31.06 2.25 12.92
C GLU A 405 31.29 2.61 11.46
N LEU A 406 31.88 3.78 11.19
CA LEU A 406 32.16 4.23 9.83
C LEU A 406 33.19 3.34 9.14
N THR A 407 34.21 2.86 9.85
CA THR A 407 35.18 1.87 9.33
C THR A 407 34.48 0.57 8.94
N ARG A 408 33.62 0.03 9.82
CA ARG A 408 32.81 -1.15 9.49
C ARG A 408 31.91 -0.91 8.27
N ARG A 409 31.31 0.29 8.13
CA ARG A 409 30.49 0.64 6.96
C ARG A 409 31.33 0.69 5.68
N ALA A 410 32.49 1.34 5.71
CA ALA A 410 33.40 1.42 4.57
C ALA A 410 33.86 0.02 4.12
N ASP A 411 34.20 -0.87 5.04
CA ASP A 411 34.58 -2.24 4.72
C ASP A 411 33.44 -3.05 4.09
N ARG A 412 32.20 -2.84 4.54
CA ARG A 412 31.02 -3.44 3.90
C ARG A 412 30.84 -2.95 2.46
N LEU A 413 30.99 -1.64 2.23
CA LEU A 413 30.88 -1.05 0.89
C LEU A 413 31.96 -1.56 -0.06
N ARG A 414 33.22 -1.65 0.40
CA ARG A 414 34.31 -2.22 -0.39
C ARG A 414 34.04 -3.67 -0.79
N LYS A 415 33.53 -4.50 0.13
CA LYS A 415 33.14 -5.89 -0.16
C LYS A 415 31.98 -5.94 -1.16
N ALA A 416 31.00 -5.06 -1.06
CA ALA A 416 29.88 -4.98 -2.00
C ALA A 416 30.35 -4.57 -3.41
N ILE A 417 31.25 -3.60 -3.52
CA ILE A 417 31.85 -3.20 -4.81
C ILE A 417 32.65 -4.36 -5.42
N ALA A 418 33.49 -5.02 -4.62
CA ALA A 418 34.25 -6.19 -5.10
C ALA A 418 33.31 -7.29 -5.60
N TRP A 419 32.22 -7.55 -4.86
CA TRP A 419 31.21 -8.52 -5.27
C TRP A 419 30.57 -8.17 -6.62
N GLU A 420 30.18 -6.92 -6.82
CA GLU A 420 29.60 -6.45 -8.09
C GLU A 420 30.55 -6.64 -9.27
N LEU A 421 31.84 -6.40 -9.06
CA LEU A 421 32.87 -6.53 -10.10
C LEU A 421 33.24 -7.99 -10.39
N GLU A 422 33.09 -8.89 -9.41
CA GLU A 422 33.40 -10.32 -9.53
C GLU A 422 32.21 -11.17 -10.03
N TRP A 423 30.97 -10.67 -9.92
CA TRP A 423 29.74 -11.35 -10.37
C TRP A 423 29.63 -11.39 -11.90
N PRO A 424 29.33 -12.56 -12.49
CA PRO A 424 30.19 -13.24 -13.44
C PRO A 424 30.45 -12.53 -14.78
N ALA A 425 31.74 -12.36 -15.07
CA ALA A 425 32.36 -12.79 -16.33
C ALA A 425 32.56 -14.33 -16.41
N GLY A 426 32.05 -15.08 -15.42
CA GLY A 426 32.15 -16.54 -15.24
C GLY A 426 31.07 -17.38 -15.93
N GLY A 427 30.74 -17.10 -17.19
CA GLY A 427 30.15 -18.10 -18.09
C GLY A 427 31.19 -19.16 -18.46
N ASN A 428 31.62 -19.97 -17.50
CA ASN A 428 32.53 -21.10 -17.72
C ASN A 428 31.96 -22.32 -17.00
N GLY A 429 31.12 -23.07 -17.68
CA GLY A 429 30.50 -24.26 -17.12
C GLY A 429 29.53 -25.02 -18.01
N VAL A 430 29.46 -24.75 -19.32
CA VAL A 430 28.93 -25.74 -20.27
C VAL A 430 30.14 -26.42 -20.89
N GLN A 431 30.55 -27.55 -20.31
CA GLN A 431 31.40 -28.50 -21.01
C GLN A 431 30.64 -28.94 -22.27
N GLU A 432 31.06 -28.42 -23.43
CA GLU A 432 30.83 -29.10 -24.70
C GLU A 432 31.47 -30.49 -24.58
N GLU A 433 30.67 -31.51 -24.30
CA GLU A 433 31.01 -32.87 -24.70
C GLU A 433 31.10 -32.88 -26.23
N SER A 434 32.31 -32.62 -26.72
CA SER A 434 32.70 -32.96 -28.08
C SER A 434 32.60 -34.47 -28.24
N GLY A 435 31.43 -34.93 -28.70
CA GLY A 435 31.27 -36.24 -29.32
C GLY A 435 32.11 -36.29 -30.59
N ALA A 436 33.35 -36.74 -30.45
CA ALA A 436 34.17 -37.19 -31.56
C ALA A 436 33.64 -38.55 -32.03
N ASN A 437 33.21 -38.57 -33.29
CA ASN A 437 33.13 -39.77 -34.12
C ASN A 437 34.52 -40.28 -34.48
#